data_AF-A0A645H8C8-F1
#
_entry.id   AF-A0A645H8C8-F1
#
_cell.length_a   1.000
_cell.length_b   1.000
_cell.length_c   1.000
_cell.angle_alpha   90.00
_cell.angle_beta   90.00
_cell.angle_gamma   90.00
#
_symmetry.space_group_name_H-M   'P 1'
#
loop_
_entity.id
_entity.type
_entity.pdbx_description
1 polymer ?
#
loop_
_entity_poly.entity_id
_entity_poly.type
_entity_poly.pdbx_seq_one_letter_code
_entity_poly.pdbx_strand_id
1 'polypeptide(L)'
;MKLEKGLGLILIDYLQLMSGDGKIESRQQEISAISRSLKAIAREMDAPVIALSQLSRACEQRSDHRPMLSDLRESGAIEQDADVVAFLYRDEYYFPETEAKNQAELIIAKQRNGPTGTVNLAWLGQYTKFGNLLKSF
;
A
#
# COMPACT_ATOMS: atom_id res chain seq x y z
N MET A 1 27.02 -13.25 -6.55
CA MET A 1 27.05 -12.62 -5.21
C MET A 1 25.67 -12.32 -4.61
N LYS A 2 24.65 -11.79 -5.32
CA LYS A 2 23.25 -11.80 -4.82
C LYS A 2 22.53 -13.15 -4.99
N LEU A 3 22.96 -13.98 -5.93
CA LEU A 3 22.40 -15.33 -6.18
C LEU A 3 22.79 -16.39 -5.13
N GLU A 4 23.73 -16.10 -4.22
CA GLU A 4 24.18 -17.06 -3.19
C GLU A 4 23.37 -17.00 -1.89
N LYS A 5 22.52 -15.98 -1.74
CA LYS A 5 21.55 -15.86 -0.65
C LYS A 5 20.20 -15.59 -1.28
N GLY A 6 19.24 -16.50 -1.12
CA GLY A 6 17.91 -16.39 -1.71
C GLY A 6 17.28 -15.01 -1.48
N LEU A 7 16.50 -14.53 -2.45
CA LEU A 7 15.84 -13.24 -2.38
C LEU A 7 14.68 -13.30 -1.37
N GLY A 8 14.74 -12.51 -0.30
CA GLY A 8 13.73 -12.54 0.77
C GLY A 8 12.57 -11.53 0.62
N LEU A 9 12.78 -10.40 -0.08
CA LEU A 9 11.79 -9.34 -0.26
C LEU A 9 12.23 -8.41 -1.40
N ILE A 10 11.27 -7.97 -2.21
CA ILE A 10 11.41 -6.84 -3.14
C ILE A 10 10.54 -5.69 -2.62
N LEU A 11 11.13 -4.50 -2.48
CA LEU A 11 10.43 -3.28 -2.10
C LEU A 11 10.55 -2.24 -3.21
N ILE A 12 9.43 -1.65 -3.62
CA ILE A 12 9.35 -0.64 -4.70
C ILE A 12 8.73 0.64 -4.16
N ASP A 13 9.48 1.73 -4.22
CA ASP A 13 9.06 3.09 -3.80
C ASP A 13 9.27 4.07 -4.95
N TYR A 14 8.24 4.47 -5.71
CA TYR A 14 6.84 4.02 -5.72
C TYR A 14 6.40 3.65 -7.14
N LEU A 15 5.33 2.87 -7.28
CA LEU A 15 4.86 2.26 -8.55
C LEU A 15 4.72 3.25 -9.70
N GLN A 16 4.23 4.45 -9.40
CA GLN A 16 3.96 5.46 -10.41
C GLN A 16 5.26 6.06 -11.03
N LEU A 17 6.45 5.78 -10.49
CA LEU A 17 7.72 6.12 -11.17
C LEU A 17 8.14 5.08 -12.20
N MET A 18 7.54 3.89 -12.18
CA MET A 18 7.82 2.87 -13.18
C MET A 18 7.17 3.27 -14.50
N SER A 19 7.93 3.11 -15.58
CA SER A 19 7.47 3.35 -16.94
C SER A 19 7.59 2.06 -17.77
N GLY A 20 6.63 1.84 -18.66
CA GLY A 20 6.70 0.76 -19.64
C GLY A 20 7.58 1.11 -20.84
N ASP A 21 8.25 0.11 -21.42
CA ASP A 21 8.93 0.27 -22.71
C ASP A 21 7.89 0.32 -23.85
N GLY A 22 7.46 1.54 -24.22
CA GLY A 22 6.64 1.80 -25.40
C GLY A 22 5.66 2.95 -25.24
N LYS A 23 5.30 3.60 -26.37
CA LYS A 23 3.96 3.55 -26.98
C LYS A 23 2.64 3.61 -26.17
N ILE A 24 2.61 3.66 -24.84
CA ILE A 24 1.36 3.39 -24.10
C ILE A 24 0.47 4.64 -24.11
N GLU A 25 -0.73 4.50 -24.69
CA GLU A 25 -1.66 5.62 -24.89
C GLU A 25 -2.40 6.06 -23.61
N SER A 26 -2.48 5.19 -22.61
CA SER A 26 -3.18 5.47 -21.35
C SER A 26 -2.39 5.02 -20.13
N ARG A 27 -2.26 5.92 -19.15
CA ARG A 27 -1.63 5.65 -17.86
C ARG A 27 -2.25 4.45 -17.13
N GLN A 28 -3.56 4.25 -17.28
CA GLN A 28 -4.25 3.10 -16.71
C GLN A 28 -3.74 1.76 -17.27
N GLN A 29 -3.47 1.70 -18.58
CA GLN A 29 -2.94 0.49 -19.22
C GLN A 29 -1.51 0.22 -18.76
N GLU A 30 -0.70 1.27 -18.60
CA GLU A 30 0.67 1.17 -18.09
C GLU A 30 0.70 0.61 -16.67
N ILE A 31 -0.09 1.19 -15.76
CA ILE A 31 -0.19 0.68 -14.38
C ILE A 31 -0.69 -0.76 -14.37
N SER A 32 -1.64 -1.10 -15.24
CA SER A 32 -2.12 -2.48 -15.37
C SER A 32 -1.03 -3.44 -15.84
N ALA A 33 -0.16 -3.02 -16.76
CA ALA A 33 0.98 -3.82 -17.20
C ALA A 33 2.01 -3.99 -16.08
N ILE A 34 2.36 -2.91 -15.38
CA ILE A 34 3.29 -2.93 -14.24
C ILE A 34 2.78 -3.89 -13.16
N SER A 35 1.52 -3.78 -12.76
CA SER A 35 0.88 -4.62 -11.75
C SER A 35 1.00 -6.12 -12.07
N ARG A 36 0.66 -6.51 -13.31
CA ARG A 36 0.80 -7.91 -13.77
C ARG A 36 2.24 -8.37 -13.78
N SER A 37 3.17 -7.54 -14.26
CA SER A 37 4.60 -7.85 -14.27
C SER A 37 5.15 -8.07 -12.86
N LEU A 38 4.74 -7.26 -11.89
CA LEU A 38 5.14 -7.44 -10.49
C LEU A 38 4.60 -8.74 -9.90
N LYS A 39 3.35 -9.10 -10.22
CA LYS A 39 2.78 -10.39 -9.82
C LYS A 39 3.54 -11.57 -10.42
N ALA A 40 3.98 -11.44 -11.67
CA ALA A 40 4.81 -12.45 -12.34
C ALA A 40 6.19 -12.55 -11.67
N ILE A 41 6.87 -11.43 -11.40
CA ILE A 41 8.16 -11.38 -10.72
C ILE A 41 8.08 -12.03 -9.33
N ALA A 42 7.03 -11.73 -8.54
CA ALA A 42 6.83 -12.34 -7.23
C ALA A 42 6.77 -13.88 -7.30
N ARG A 43 6.13 -14.41 -8.34
CA ARG A 43 6.00 -15.86 -8.57
C ARG A 43 7.29 -16.49 -9.11
N GLU A 44 7.97 -15.82 -10.03
CA GLU A 44 9.21 -16.33 -10.64
C GLU A 44 10.36 -16.35 -9.63
N MET A 45 10.47 -15.29 -8.83
CA MET A 45 11.51 -15.15 -7.82
C MET A 45 11.20 -15.87 -6.50
N ASP A 46 10.00 -16.44 -6.38
CA ASP A 46 9.45 -17.02 -5.14
C ASP A 46 9.67 -16.12 -3.91
N ALA A 47 9.40 -14.83 -4.08
CA ALA A 47 9.69 -13.81 -3.08
C ALA A 47 8.53 -12.80 -2.96
N PRO A 48 8.19 -12.33 -1.74
CA PRO A 48 7.23 -11.26 -1.56
C PRO A 48 7.65 -9.97 -2.29
N VAL A 49 6.70 -9.32 -2.93
CA VAL A 49 6.86 -7.98 -3.52
C VAL A 49 5.94 -7.01 -2.80
N ILE A 50 6.51 -5.97 -2.20
CA ILE A 50 5.78 -4.84 -1.63
C ILE A 50 6.03 -3.64 -2.53
N ALA A 51 4.95 -3.04 -3.01
CA ALA A 51 5.03 -1.86 -3.84
C ALA A 51 4.17 -0.74 -3.26
N LEU A 52 4.77 0.44 -3.10
CA LEU A 52 4.10 1.63 -2.63
C LEU A 52 3.32 2.25 -3.79
N SER A 53 2.08 2.61 -3.55
CA SER A 53 1.21 3.27 -4.52
C SER A 53 0.66 4.54 -3.92
N GLN A 54 0.68 5.62 -4.69
CA GLN A 54 -0.01 6.85 -4.34
C GLN A 54 -1.53 6.69 -4.52
N LEU A 55 -2.29 7.40 -3.69
CA LEU A 55 -3.75 7.46 -3.75
C LEU A 55 -4.21 8.70 -4.52
N SER A 56 -5.40 8.63 -5.09
CA SER A 56 -6.09 9.80 -5.62
C SER A 56 -6.35 10.83 -4.52
N ARG A 57 -6.16 12.12 -4.81
CA ARG A 57 -6.53 13.23 -3.90
C ARG A 57 -8.03 13.32 -3.63
N ALA A 58 -8.86 12.53 -4.31
CA ALA A 58 -10.28 12.41 -3.99
C ALA A 58 -10.53 11.96 -2.54
N CYS A 59 -9.59 11.21 -1.93
CA CYS A 59 -9.69 10.86 -0.52
C CYS A 59 -9.70 12.08 0.40
N GLU A 60 -8.99 13.16 0.05
CA GLU A 60 -8.93 14.40 0.83
C GLU A 60 -10.23 15.20 0.79
N GLN A 61 -11.14 14.90 -0.14
CA GLN A 61 -12.43 15.60 -0.25
C GLN A 61 -13.53 14.95 0.59
N ARG A 62 -13.33 13.71 1.06
CA ARG A 62 -14.29 13.03 1.93
C ARG A 62 -14.12 13.50 3.37
N SER A 63 -15.22 13.53 4.12
CA SER A 63 -15.24 14.03 5.50
C SER A 63 -14.41 13.20 6.48
N ASP A 64 -14.18 11.91 6.20
CA ASP A 64 -13.37 11.03 7.06
C ASP A 64 -11.91 10.92 6.60
N HIS A 65 -11.59 11.38 5.39
CA HIS A 65 -10.29 11.23 4.73
C HIS A 65 -9.74 9.80 4.68
N ARG A 66 -10.58 8.78 4.93
CA ARG A 66 -10.13 7.39 5.05
C ARG A 66 -9.92 6.79 3.66
N PRO A 67 -8.74 6.19 3.38
CA PRO A 67 -8.49 5.50 2.12
C PRO A 67 -9.42 4.31 1.89
N MET A 68 -9.80 4.10 0.64
CA MET A 68 -10.58 2.96 0.16
C MET A 68 -10.05 2.47 -1.18
N LEU A 69 -10.42 1.26 -1.60
CA LEU A 69 -9.93 0.64 -2.84
C LEU A 69 -10.18 1.51 -4.07
N SER A 70 -11.31 2.22 -4.11
CA SER A 70 -11.64 3.14 -5.21
C SER A 70 -10.69 4.35 -5.31
N ASP A 71 -9.89 4.65 -4.28
CA ASP A 71 -8.88 5.72 -4.34
C ASP A 71 -7.63 5.31 -5.11
N LEU A 72 -7.45 4.02 -5.41
CA LEU A 72 -6.46 3.54 -6.39
C LEU A 72 -6.90 3.86 -7.83
N ARG A 73 -7.91 4.73 -8.04
CA ARG A 73 -8.47 5.11 -9.34
C ARG A 73 -7.35 5.43 -10.35
N GLU A 74 -7.52 4.92 -11.57
CA GLU A 74 -6.50 4.68 -12.62
C GLU A 74 -5.79 3.32 -12.54
N SER A 75 -6.03 2.54 -11.47
CA SER A 75 -5.29 1.31 -11.18
C SER A 75 -6.18 0.13 -10.75
N GLY A 76 -7.36 -0.06 -11.36
CA GLY A 76 -8.22 -1.20 -11.03
C GLY A 76 -7.52 -2.57 -11.16
N ALA A 77 -6.49 -2.65 -12.01
CA ALA A 77 -5.62 -3.82 -12.11
C ALA A 77 -4.80 -4.08 -10.83
N ILE A 78 -4.33 -3.04 -10.14
CA ILE A 78 -3.63 -3.21 -8.85
C ILE A 78 -4.56 -3.92 -7.86
N GLU A 79 -5.80 -3.45 -7.74
CA GLU A 79 -6.78 -4.08 -6.86
C GLU A 79 -6.98 -5.54 -7.23
N GLN A 80 -7.09 -5.89 -8.52
CA GLN A 80 -7.34 -7.26 -8.95
C GLN A 80 -6.14 -8.20 -8.75
N ASP A 81 -4.95 -7.74 -9.12
CA ASP A 81 -3.72 -8.54 -9.16
C ASP A 81 -3.11 -8.73 -7.76
N ALA A 82 -3.16 -7.69 -6.91
CA ALA A 82 -2.57 -7.73 -5.58
C ALA A 82 -3.20 -8.83 -4.71
N ASP A 83 -2.39 -9.52 -3.92
CA ASP A 83 -2.91 -10.45 -2.92
C ASP A 83 -3.38 -9.73 -1.67
N VAL A 84 -2.67 -8.66 -1.30
CA VAL A 84 -2.98 -7.79 -0.16
C VAL A 84 -2.95 -6.34 -0.61
N VAL A 85 -3.96 -5.58 -0.22
CA VAL A 85 -3.95 -4.11 -0.32
C VAL A 85 -4.11 -3.57 1.08
N ALA A 86 -3.13 -2.79 1.53
CA ALA A 86 -3.13 -2.14 2.83
C ALA A 86 -2.93 -0.64 2.68
N PHE A 87 -3.72 0.14 3.41
CA PHE A 87 -3.59 1.59 3.47
C PHE A 87 -3.07 2.02 4.84
N LEU A 88 -2.28 3.09 4.84
CA LEU A 88 -1.87 3.78 6.06
C LEU A 88 -2.75 5.01 6.24
N TYR A 89 -3.28 5.18 7.45
CA TYR A 89 -4.06 6.34 7.83
C TYR A 89 -3.60 6.89 9.18
N ARG A 90 -3.52 8.21 9.31
CA ARG A 90 -3.21 8.90 10.56
C ARG A 90 -4.26 9.97 10.79
N ASP A 91 -5.16 9.72 11.72
CA ASP A 91 -6.28 10.61 12.02
C ASP A 91 -5.80 12.00 12.44
N GLU A 92 -4.76 12.04 13.29
CA GLU A 92 -4.17 13.28 13.80
C GLU A 92 -3.58 14.20 12.71
N TYR A 93 -3.29 13.67 11.52
CA TYR A 93 -2.80 14.46 10.39
C TYR A 93 -3.90 15.36 9.82
N TYR A 94 -5.13 14.88 9.81
CA TYR A 94 -6.30 15.61 9.31
C TYR A 94 -7.06 16.33 10.42
N PHE A 95 -7.06 15.75 11.64
CA PHE A 95 -7.80 16.25 12.79
C PHE A 95 -6.86 16.49 13.98
N PRO A 96 -6.28 17.70 14.12
CA PRO A 96 -5.35 18.01 15.20
C PRO A 96 -5.91 17.92 16.61
N GLU A 97 -7.21 17.76 16.82
CA GLU A 97 -7.82 17.62 18.15
C GLU A 97 -8.34 16.19 18.42
N THR A 98 -8.01 15.22 17.56
CA THR A 98 -8.42 13.82 17.75
C THR A 98 -7.87 13.19 19.03
N GLU A 99 -8.62 12.25 19.60
CA GLU A 99 -8.17 11.40 20.70
C GLU A 99 -7.12 10.36 20.25
N ALA A 100 -7.06 10.04 18.96
CA ALA A 100 -6.14 9.06 18.38
C ALA A 100 -4.72 9.63 18.15
N LYS A 101 -4.17 10.32 19.16
CA LYS A 101 -2.84 10.95 19.11
C LYS A 101 -1.71 9.94 19.04
N ASN A 102 -0.73 10.21 18.18
CA ASN A 102 0.41 9.33 17.93
C ASN A 102 -0.03 7.91 17.56
N GLN A 103 -1.16 7.77 16.87
CA GLN A 103 -1.66 6.50 16.37
C GLN A 103 -1.70 6.53 14.84
N ALA A 104 -1.52 5.35 14.27
CA ALA A 104 -1.73 5.10 12.86
C ALA A 104 -2.56 3.84 12.69
N GLU A 105 -3.30 3.77 11.61
CA GLU A 105 -4.07 2.61 11.23
C GLU A 105 -3.46 1.98 9.99
N LEU A 106 -3.21 0.67 10.05
CA LEU A 106 -2.95 -0.16 8.90
C LEU A 106 -4.27 -0.85 8.50
N ILE A 107 -4.92 -0.30 7.48
CA ILE A 107 -6.22 -0.76 7.00
C ILE A 107 -5.98 -1.81 5.90
N ILE A 108 -6.19 -3.09 6.23
CA ILE A 108 -6.12 -4.19 5.27
C ILE A 108 -7.44 -4.22 4.50
N ALA A 109 -7.49 -3.51 3.38
CA ALA A 109 -8.68 -3.35 2.55
C ALA A 109 -8.94 -4.55 1.62
N LYS A 110 -7.89 -5.29 1.25
CA LYS A 110 -7.99 -6.56 0.52
C LYS A 110 -7.03 -7.58 1.11
N GLN A 111 -7.49 -8.81 1.26
CA GLN A 111 -6.68 -9.96 1.62
C GLN A 111 -7.23 -11.20 0.91
N ARG A 112 -6.47 -11.78 -0.04
CA ARG A 112 -6.93 -12.91 -0.85
C ARG A 112 -7.15 -14.19 -0.03
N ASN A 113 -6.31 -14.43 0.98
CA ASN A 113 -6.25 -15.69 1.72
C ASN A 113 -6.58 -15.55 3.22
N GLY A 114 -7.39 -14.56 3.60
CA GLY A 114 -7.65 -14.24 4.99
C GLY A 114 -8.58 -13.04 5.18
N PRO A 115 -8.84 -12.64 6.43
CA PRO A 115 -9.74 -11.53 6.72
C PRO A 115 -9.13 -10.18 6.37
N THR A 116 -10.00 -9.24 6.02
CA THR A 116 -9.71 -7.80 6.03
C THR A 116 -9.86 -7.25 7.46
N GLY A 117 -9.43 -6.01 7.68
CA GLY A 117 -9.60 -5.34 8.96
C GLY A 117 -8.56 -4.25 9.19
N THR A 118 -8.68 -3.58 10.32
CA THR A 118 -7.78 -2.49 10.71
C THR A 118 -6.89 -2.94 11.87
N VAL A 119 -5.59 -2.72 11.72
CA VAL A 119 -4.60 -2.90 12.78
C VAL A 119 -4.18 -1.52 13.27
N ASN A 120 -4.46 -1.22 14.54
CA ASN A 120 -4.01 0.02 15.17
C ASN A 120 -2.54 -0.11 15.58
N LEU A 121 -1.75 0.90 15.22
CA LEU A 121 -0.31 1.00 15.47
C LEU A 121 0.00 2.27 16.25
N ALA A 122 1.04 2.20 17.08
CA ALA A 122 1.63 3.39 17.67
C ALA A 122 2.53 4.07 16.63
N TRP A 123 2.42 5.39 16.48
CA TRP A 123 3.25 6.19 15.59
C TRP A 123 4.21 7.06 16.40
N LEU A 124 5.49 6.77 16.31
CA LEU A 124 6.57 7.52 16.95
C LEU A 124 7.21 8.44 15.90
N GLY A 125 6.57 9.59 15.65
CA GLY A 125 6.91 10.48 14.55
C GLY A 125 8.37 10.96 14.56
N GLN A 126 8.96 11.20 15.73
CA GLN A 126 10.36 11.63 15.82
C GLN A 126 11.37 10.57 15.34
N TYR A 127 10.94 9.31 15.18
CA TYR A 127 11.80 8.20 14.75
C TYR A 127 11.33 7.56 13.44
N THR A 128 10.27 8.08 12.82
CA THR A 128 9.62 7.47 11.64
C THR A 128 9.32 5.99 11.88
N LYS A 129 8.80 5.67 13.07
CA LYS A 129 8.67 4.29 13.55
C LYS A 129 7.22 3.96 13.90
N PHE A 130 6.76 2.82 13.39
CA PHE A 130 5.54 2.19 13.86
C PHE A 130 5.87 1.17 14.96
N GLY A 131 5.04 1.14 16.01
CA GLY A 131 5.10 0.17 17.09
C GLY A 131 3.76 -0.54 17.29
N ASN A 132 3.77 -1.65 18.01
CA ASN A 132 2.53 -2.30 18.42
C ASN A 132 1.86 -1.46 19.50
N LEU A 133 0.58 -1.12 19.32
CA LEU A 133 -0.23 -0.63 20.43
C LEU A 133 -0.45 -1.77 21.42
N LEU A 134 -0.15 -1.53 22.70
CA LEU A 134 -0.48 -2.46 23.76
C LEU A 134 -2.01 -2.61 23.79
N LYS A 135 -2.52 -3.80 23.48
CA LYS A 135 -3.89 -4.15 23.86
C LYS A 135 -3.88 -4.41 25.36
N SER A 136 -4.51 -3.53 26.14
CA SER A 136 -4.93 -3.93 27.49
C SER A 136 -5.93 -5.06 27.33
N PHE A 137 -5.59 -6.24 27.85
CA PHE A 137 -6.50 -7.36 28.02
C PHE A 137 -7.37 -7.15 29.26
#